data_AF-A0AAE3RPG9-F1
#
_entry.id   AF-A0AAE3RPG9-F1
#
_cell.length_a   1.000
_cell.length_b   1.000
_cell.length_c   1.000
_cell.angle_alpha   90.00
_cell.angle_beta   90.00
_cell.angle_gamma   90.00
#
_symmetry.space_group_name_H-M   'P 1'
#
loop_
_entity.id
_entity.type
_entity.pdbx_description
1 polymer ?
#
loop_
_entity_poly.entity_id
_entity_poly.type
_entity_poly.pdbx_seq_one_letter_code
_entity_poly.pdbx_strand_id
1 'polypeptide(L)'
;MPATPETIKSEEKQTYHYPLKTNYREHIHSPEGVNGPVEHSMLMDMLKKMDADGHDVSGAAAEVTAMLSYIVGIGAVLRDIETHAQYVMAKTKGY
;
A
#
# COMPACT_ATOMS: atom_id res chain seq x y z
N MET A 1 51.89 -5.90 21.97
CA MET A 1 50.44 -5.74 22.22
C MET A 1 49.70 -6.69 21.30
N PRO A 2 48.92 -7.65 21.82
CA PRO A 2 48.12 -8.52 20.96
C PRO A 2 46.86 -7.78 20.51
N ALA A 3 46.47 -7.97 19.24
CA ALA A 3 45.23 -7.46 18.68
C ALA A 3 44.04 -8.20 19.29
N THR A 4 43.06 -7.46 19.81
CA THR A 4 41.81 -8.00 20.36
C THR A 4 40.90 -8.52 19.24
N PRO A 5 40.37 -9.74 19.33
CA PRO A 5 39.51 -10.37 18.33
C PRO A 5 38.04 -9.89 18.37
N GLU A 6 37.83 -8.58 18.51
CA GLU A 6 36.50 -7.99 18.55
C GLU A 6 36.42 -6.84 17.56
N THR A 7 35.87 -7.09 16.38
CA THR A 7 34.99 -6.20 15.59
C THR A 7 34.85 -6.79 14.17
N ILE A 8 34.44 -8.05 14.08
CA ILE A 8 33.74 -8.52 12.88
C ILE A 8 32.38 -9.01 13.40
N LYS A 9 31.55 -8.07 13.90
CA LYS A 9 30.11 -8.28 13.84
C LYS A 9 29.82 -8.26 12.34
N SER A 10 29.84 -9.43 11.72
CA SER A 10 29.18 -9.64 10.45
C SER A 10 27.78 -9.05 10.61
N GLU A 11 27.53 -7.91 9.96
CA GLU A 11 26.18 -7.40 9.81
C GLU A 11 25.41 -8.52 9.11
N GLU A 12 24.63 -9.29 9.86
CA GLU A 12 23.65 -10.18 9.26
C GLU A 12 22.81 -9.30 8.34
N LYS A 13 22.92 -9.54 7.03
CA LYS A 13 22.22 -8.75 6.02
C LYS A 13 20.74 -8.76 6.38
N GLN A 14 20.22 -7.63 6.87
CA GLN A 14 18.82 -7.50 7.29
C GLN A 14 17.95 -7.86 6.08
N THR A 15 17.12 -8.91 6.21
CA THR A 15 16.27 -9.38 5.11
C THR A 15 14.80 -9.05 5.40
N TYR A 16 14.17 -8.37 4.46
CA TYR A 16 12.74 -8.08 4.47
C TYR A 16 12.02 -9.13 3.62
N HIS A 17 11.25 -10.00 4.26
CA HIS A 17 10.56 -11.11 3.60
C HIS A 17 9.06 -10.82 3.47
N TYR A 18 8.66 -10.26 2.33
CA TYR A 18 7.28 -9.93 1.98
C TYR A 18 6.92 -10.55 0.61
N PRO A 19 6.85 -11.90 0.51
CA PRO A 19 6.58 -12.58 -0.74
C PRO A 19 5.14 -12.35 -1.18
N LEU A 20 4.93 -12.42 -2.49
CA LEU A 20 3.60 -12.32 -3.06
C LEU A 20 2.77 -13.56 -2.69
N LYS A 21 1.54 -13.34 -2.19
CA LYS A 21 0.60 -14.45 -1.93
C LYS A 21 0.20 -15.13 -3.25
N THR A 22 0.03 -16.44 -3.20
CA THR A 22 -0.51 -17.24 -4.32
C THR A 22 -1.85 -16.65 -4.77
N ASN A 23 -2.05 -16.53 -6.09
CA ASN A 23 -3.24 -15.94 -6.73
C ASN A 23 -3.47 -14.43 -6.52
N TYR A 24 -2.60 -13.72 -5.78
CA TYR A 24 -2.75 -12.27 -5.57
C TYR A 24 -2.70 -11.49 -6.90
N ARG A 25 -1.87 -11.94 -7.86
CA ARG A 25 -1.73 -11.31 -9.18
C ARG A 25 -3.01 -11.36 -10.01
N GLU A 26 -3.82 -12.38 -9.82
CA GLU A 26 -5.05 -12.57 -10.59
C GLU A 26 -6.13 -11.58 -10.15
N HIS A 27 -6.07 -11.12 -8.90
CA HIS A 27 -7.12 -10.31 -8.27
C HIS A 27 -6.71 -8.85 -8.06
N ILE A 28 -5.42 -8.50 -8.16
CA ILE A 28 -4.92 -7.14 -7.92
C ILE A 28 -5.57 -6.07 -8.81
N HIS A 29 -6.11 -6.47 -9.96
CA HIS A 29 -6.76 -5.59 -10.92
C HIS A 29 -8.26 -5.38 -10.67
N SER A 30 -8.86 -6.10 -9.71
CA SER A 30 -10.27 -5.91 -9.34
C SER A 30 -10.43 -4.72 -8.39
N PRO A 31 -11.63 -4.12 -8.28
CA PRO A 31 -11.91 -3.08 -7.29
C PRO A 31 -11.54 -3.52 -5.86
N GLU A 32 -11.83 -4.77 -5.49
CA GLU A 32 -11.46 -5.34 -4.19
C GLU A 32 -9.93 -5.48 -4.04
N GLY A 33 -9.24 -5.91 -5.10
CA GLY A 33 -7.78 -6.02 -5.10
C GLY A 33 -7.06 -4.68 -4.98
N VAL A 34 -7.63 -3.60 -5.53
CA VAL A 34 -7.09 -2.24 -5.41
C VAL A 34 -7.41 -1.62 -4.05
N ASN A 35 -8.57 -1.95 -3.45
CA ASN A 35 -8.92 -1.49 -2.10
C ASN A 35 -8.20 -2.25 -0.99
N GLY A 36 -7.83 -3.52 -1.19
CA GLY A 36 -7.15 -4.33 -0.18
C GLY A 36 -5.89 -3.68 0.44
N PRO A 37 -4.97 -3.10 -0.36
CA PRO A 37 -3.82 -2.36 0.16
C PRO A 37 -4.15 -1.14 1.04
N VAL A 38 -5.33 -0.54 0.86
CA VAL A 38 -5.79 0.57 1.73
C VAL A 38 -6.05 0.06 3.13
N GLU A 39 -6.66 -1.12 3.27
CA GLU A 39 -6.90 -1.76 4.56
C GLU A 39 -5.62 -2.32 5.16
N HIS A 40 -4.82 -3.02 4.36
CA HIS A 40 -3.58 -3.65 4.80
C HIS A 40 -2.57 -3.81 3.65
N SER A 41 -1.51 -2.99 3.67
CA SER A 41 -0.44 -3.02 2.67
C SER A 41 0.82 -3.69 3.20
N MET A 42 1.21 -4.82 2.58
CA MET A 42 2.50 -5.47 2.84
C MET A 42 3.69 -4.52 2.59
N LEU A 43 3.54 -3.60 1.63
CA LEU A 43 4.56 -2.59 1.35
C LEU A 43 4.69 -1.61 2.53
N MET A 44 3.57 -1.16 3.09
CA MET A 44 3.59 -0.27 4.25
C MET A 44 4.13 -0.97 5.50
N ASP A 45 3.82 -2.26 5.68
CA ASP A 45 4.39 -3.04 6.78
C ASP A 45 5.90 -3.24 6.64
N MET A 46 6.39 -3.43 5.41
CA MET A 46 7.82 -3.48 5.11
C MET A 46 8.49 -2.16 5.48
N LEU A 47 7.93 -1.03 5.06
CA LEU A 47 8.48 0.30 5.36
C LEU A 47 8.50 0.54 6.88
N LYS A 48 7.42 0.21 7.60
CA LYS A 48 7.39 0.31 9.07
C LYS A 48 8.47 -0.54 9.74
N LYS A 49 8.73 -1.74 9.21
CA LYS A 49 9.80 -2.60 9.73
C LYS A 49 11.18 -2.00 9.46
N MET A 50 11.40 -1.47 8.26
CA MET A 50 12.64 -0.77 7.90
C MET A 50 12.90 0.45 8.81
N ASP A 51 11.86 1.24 9.09
CA ASP A 51 11.89 2.38 10.03
C ASP A 51 12.28 1.92 11.44
N ALA A 52 11.64 0.87 11.95
CA ALA A 52 11.96 0.28 13.26
C ALA A 52 13.39 -0.27 13.34
N ASP A 53 13.94 -0.73 12.21
CA ASP A 53 15.34 -1.16 12.08
C ASP A 53 16.32 0.02 11.90
N GLY A 54 15.85 1.27 11.88
CA GLY A 54 16.66 2.49 11.83
C GLY A 54 16.91 3.07 10.43
N HIS A 55 16.19 2.59 9.41
CA HIS A 55 16.29 3.15 8.05
C HIS A 55 15.35 4.34 7.87
N ASP A 56 15.83 5.44 7.29
CA ASP A 56 14.95 6.53 6.88
C ASP A 56 14.11 6.11 5.67
N VAL A 57 12.83 5.86 5.91
CA VAL A 57 11.82 5.54 4.91
C VAL A 57 10.75 6.62 4.78
N SER A 58 10.96 7.80 5.37
CA SER A 58 9.95 8.86 5.45
C SER A 58 9.39 9.24 4.07
N GLY A 59 10.25 9.38 3.06
CA GLY A 59 9.85 9.66 1.68
C GLY A 59 9.02 8.54 1.05
N ALA A 60 9.49 7.29 1.14
CA ALA A 60 8.77 6.14 0.58
C ALA A 60 7.41 5.92 1.28
N ALA A 61 7.36 6.10 2.59
CA ALA A 61 6.13 6.03 3.37
C ALA A 61 5.14 7.11 2.93
N ALA A 62 5.61 8.35 2.72
CA ALA A 62 4.77 9.45 2.23
C ALA A 62 4.19 9.16 0.82
N GLU A 63 5.01 8.63 -0.10
CA GLU A 63 4.54 8.26 -1.44
C GLU A 63 3.49 7.14 -1.41
N VAL A 64 3.72 6.10 -0.60
CA VAL A 64 2.74 5.01 -0.43
C VAL A 64 1.45 5.54 0.19
N THR A 65 1.52 6.39 1.21
CA THR A 65 0.35 7.03 1.81
C THR A 65 -0.41 7.89 0.79
N ALA A 66 0.28 8.63 -0.07
CA ALA A 66 -0.35 9.42 -1.12
C ALA A 66 -1.12 8.53 -2.12
N MET A 67 -0.52 7.42 -2.55
CA MET A 67 -1.19 6.45 -3.44
C MET A 67 -2.44 5.83 -2.79
N LEU A 68 -2.34 5.39 -1.53
CA LEU A 68 -3.48 4.82 -0.80
C LEU A 68 -4.60 5.86 -0.60
N SER A 69 -4.22 7.12 -0.32
CA SER A 69 -5.18 8.22 -0.18
C SER A 69 -5.89 8.53 -1.48
N TYR A 70 -5.19 8.45 -2.63
CA TYR A 70 -5.80 8.60 -3.94
C TYR A 70 -6.86 7.52 -4.21
N ILE A 71 -6.57 6.26 -3.87
CA ILE A 71 -7.52 5.15 -4.00
C ILE A 71 -8.79 5.40 -3.19
N VAL A 72 -8.66 5.87 -1.94
CA VAL A 72 -9.83 6.23 -1.11
C VAL A 72 -10.60 7.42 -1.72
N GLY A 73 -9.87 8.44 -2.17
CA GLY A 73 -10.45 9.66 -2.72
C GLY A 73 -11.24 9.43 -4.00
N ILE A 74 -10.71 8.63 -4.94
CA ILE A 74 -11.39 8.36 -6.22
C ILE A 74 -12.69 7.59 -6.01
N GLY A 75 -12.78 6.74 -4.97
CA GLY A 75 -14.01 6.04 -4.62
C GLY A 75 -15.17 6.97 -4.24
N ALA A 76 -14.90 8.11 -3.59
CA ALA A 76 -15.92 9.12 -3.32
C ALA A 76 -16.43 9.77 -4.62
N VAL A 77 -15.50 10.17 -5.49
CA VAL A 77 -15.83 10.80 -6.79
C VAL A 77 -16.66 9.86 -7.67
N LEU A 78 -16.29 8.58 -7.75
CA LEU A 78 -17.03 7.60 -8.54
C LEU A 78 -18.46 7.38 -8.01
N ARG A 79 -18.65 7.34 -6.69
CA ARG A 79 -19.99 7.25 -6.07
C ARG A 79 -20.85 8.47 -6.36
N ASP A 80 -20.26 9.66 -6.34
CA ASP A 80 -20.97 10.88 -6.71
C ASP A 80 -21.42 10.82 -8.18
N ILE A 81 -20.53 10.43 -9.09
CA ILE A 81 -20.87 10.25 -10.51
C ILE A 81 -22.00 9.24 -10.68
N GLU A 82 -21.93 8.10 -10.00
CA GLU A 82 -22.97 7.07 -10.04
C GLU A 82 -24.32 7.62 -9.56
N THR A 83 -24.34 8.33 -8.44
CA THR A 83 -25.56 8.91 -7.87
C THR A 83 -26.21 9.92 -8.83
N HIS A 84 -25.40 10.79 -9.44
CA HIS A 84 -25.90 11.75 -10.43
C HIS A 84 -26.42 11.06 -11.69
N ALA A 85 -25.73 10.01 -12.17
CA ALA A 85 -26.19 9.23 -13.32
C ALA A 85 -27.53 8.54 -13.02
N GLN A 86 -27.68 7.94 -11.83
CA GLN A 86 -28.94 7.33 -11.38
C GLN A 86 -30.08 8.34 -11.31
N TYR A 87 -29.82 9.55 -10.80
CA TYR A 87 -30.81 10.63 -10.77
C TYR A 87 -31.28 11.02 -12.18
N VAL A 88 -30.35 11.24 -13.11
CA VAL A 88 -30.69 11.59 -14.51
C VAL A 88 -31.52 10.48 -15.15
N MET A 89 -31.10 9.21 -15.02
CA MET A 89 -31.85 8.07 -15.56
C MET A 89 -33.27 7.95 -14.99
N ALA A 90 -33.45 8.23 -13.70
CA ALA A 90 -34.77 8.21 -13.06
C ALA A 90 -35.67 9.32 -13.62
N LYS A 91 -35.11 10.51 -13.90
CA LYS A 91 -35.86 11.62 -14.50
C LYS A 91 -36.20 11.38 -15.97
N THR A 92 -35.32 10.75 -16.74
CA THR A 92 -35.57 10.45 -18.16
C THR A 92 -36.56 9.30 -18.37
N LYS A 93 -36.65 8.34 -17.44
CA LYS A 93 -37.66 7.25 -17.50
C LYS A 93 -39.09 7.71 -17.13
N GLY A 94 -39.24 8.89 -16.55
CA GLY A 94 -40.54 9.49 -16.20
C GLY A 94 -41.17 10.33 -17.31
N TYR A 95 -40.51 10.45 -18.47
CA TYR A 95 -41.03 10.96 -19.73
C TYR A 95 -41.14 9.79 -20.73
#